data_AF-A0A1F7LZY7-F1
#
_entry.id   AF-A0A1F7LZY7-F1
#
_cell.length_a   1.000
_cell.length_b   1.000
_cell.length_c   1.000
_cell.angle_alpha   90.00
_cell.angle_beta   90.00
_cell.angle_gamma   90.00
#
_symmetry.space_group_name_H-M   'P 1'
#
loop_
_entity.id
_entity.type
_entity.pdbx_description
1 polymer ?
#
loop_
_entity_poly.entity_id
_entity_poly.type
_entity_poly.pdbx_seq_one_letter_code
_entity_poly.pdbx_strand_id
1 'polypeptide(L)'
;MKKLTAAVVAAALVLGAGAAYASQCPKLIKQGREAAAKMDANDAKVKGARAKLDQAEALHKQGKHADSVKTANEGLEALGVTRQ
;
A
#
# COMPACT_ATOMS: atom_id res chain seq x y z
N MET A 1 25.24 -36.60 5.04
CA MET A 1 23.96 -36.18 4.43
C MET A 1 22.88 -35.87 5.48
N LYS A 2 23.07 -34.83 6.33
CA LYS A 2 22.08 -34.46 7.37
C LYS A 2 22.03 -32.96 7.70
N LYS A 3 22.70 -32.09 6.93
CA LYS A 3 22.81 -30.66 7.23
C LYS A 3 22.23 -29.73 6.16
N LEU A 4 21.58 -30.28 5.12
CA LEU A 4 21.06 -29.50 3.99
C LEU A 4 19.55 -29.19 4.07
N THR A 5 18.83 -29.78 5.03
CA THR A 5 17.36 -29.62 5.13
C THR A 5 16.92 -28.40 5.95
N ALA A 6 17.78 -27.83 6.80
CA ALA A 6 17.42 -26.68 7.64
C ALA A 6 17.45 -25.32 6.91
N ALA A 7 18.21 -25.20 5.81
CA ALA A 7 18.34 -23.94 5.08
C ALA A 7 17.15 -23.63 4.14
N VAL A 8 16.37 -24.64 3.77
CA VAL A 8 15.25 -24.49 2.82
C VAL A 8 13.99 -23.94 3.50
N VAL A 9 13.81 -24.17 4.80
CA VAL A 9 12.62 -23.73 5.55
C VAL A 9 12.66 -22.22 5.86
N ALA A 10 13.84 -21.63 6.03
CA ALA A 10 13.99 -20.19 6.31
C ALA A 10 13.72 -19.30 5.08
N ALA A 11 13.94 -19.80 3.86
CA ALA A 11 13.66 -19.06 2.63
C ALA A 11 12.16 -18.98 2.30
N ALA A 12 11.35 -19.92 2.80
CA ALA A 12 9.90 -19.95 2.57
C ALA A 12 9.13 -18.87 3.38
N LEU A 13 9.67 -18.41 4.51
CA LEU A 13 9.00 -17.44 5.37
C LEU A 13 9.09 -15.99 4.85
N VAL A 14 10.14 -15.65 4.09
CA VAL A 14 10.28 -14.32 3.49
C VAL A 14 9.31 -14.12 2.31
N LEU A 15 8.93 -15.20 1.63
CA LEU A 15 7.95 -15.17 0.54
C LEU A 15 6.50 -14.97 1.02
N GLY A 16 6.20 -15.29 2.28
CA GLY A 16 4.85 -15.17 2.86
C GLY A 16 4.47 -13.74 3.23
N ALA A 17 5.41 -12.92 3.71
CA ALA A 17 5.14 -11.52 4.07
C ALA A 17 4.96 -10.62 2.84
N GLY A 18 5.65 -10.92 1.73
CA GLY A 18 5.54 -10.16 0.48
C GLY A 18 4.19 -10.31 -0.22
N ALA A 19 3.58 -11.50 -0.17
CA ALA A 19 2.29 -11.75 -0.82
C ALA A 19 1.14 -10.96 -0.17
N ALA A 20 1.11 -10.89 1.17
CA ALA A 20 0.13 -10.08 1.90
C ALA A 20 0.29 -8.58 1.60
N TYR A 21 1.54 -8.10 1.50
CA TYR A 21 1.85 -6.70 1.25
C TYR A 21 1.60 -6.26 -0.20
N ALA A 22 1.82 -7.16 -1.16
CA ALA A 22 1.55 -6.91 -2.58
C ALA A 22 0.05 -6.65 -2.84
N SER A 23 -0.84 -7.37 -2.16
CA SER A 23 -2.28 -7.14 -2.26
C SER A 23 -2.80 -5.94 -1.45
N GLN A 24 -2.03 -5.44 -0.47
CA GLN A 24 -2.43 -4.27 0.32
C GLN A 24 -2.33 -2.95 -0.46
N CYS A 25 -1.30 -2.75 -1.29
CA CYS A 25 -1.14 -1.48 -2.01
C CYS A 25 -2.36 -1.16 -2.90
N PRO A 26 -2.84 -2.08 -3.77
CA PRO A 26 -4.00 -1.81 -4.62
C PRO A 26 -5.28 -1.58 -3.80
N LYS A 27 -5.44 -2.29 -2.68
CA LYS A 27 -6.58 -2.15 -1.78
C LYS A 27 -6.64 -0.75 -1.16
N LEU A 28 -5.54 -0.29 -0.55
CA LEU A 28 -5.46 1.03 0.09
C LEU A 28 -5.65 2.16 -0.92
N ILE A 29 -5.03 2.05 -2.09
CA ILE A 29 -5.20 3.03 -3.18
C ILE A 29 -6.66 3.12 -3.60
N LYS A 30 -7.32 1.97 -3.83
CA LYS A 30 -8.74 1.92 -4.19
C LYS A 30 -9.62 2.52 -3.10
N GLN A 31 -9.41 2.14 -1.83
CA GLN A 31 -10.17 2.68 -0.70
C GLN A 31 -10.04 4.21 -0.62
N GLY A 32 -8.83 4.75 -0.81
CA GLY A 32 -8.60 6.20 -0.81
C GLY A 32 -9.30 6.89 -1.98
N ARG A 33 -9.27 6.31 -3.18
CA ARG A 33 -9.94 6.87 -4.36
C ARG A 33 -11.47 6.86 -4.18
N GLU A 34 -12.03 5.80 -3.63
CA GLU A 34 -13.46 5.67 -3.33
C GLU A 34 -13.92 6.66 -2.25
N ALA A 35 -13.10 6.89 -1.22
CA ALA A 35 -13.38 7.90 -0.21
C ALA A 35 -13.34 9.31 -0.80
N ALA A 36 -12.27 9.64 -1.54
CA ALA A 36 -12.12 10.93 -2.20
C ALA A 36 -13.24 11.22 -3.22
N ALA A 37 -13.78 10.19 -3.88
CA ALA A 37 -14.91 10.33 -4.81
C ALA A 37 -16.23 10.74 -4.14
N LYS A 38 -16.36 10.51 -2.84
CA LYS A 38 -17.56 10.88 -2.04
C LYS A 38 -17.40 12.24 -1.36
N MET A 39 -16.28 12.93 -1.56
CA MET A 39 -15.94 14.21 -0.94
C MET A 39 -15.91 15.34 -1.97
N ASP A 40 -15.84 16.59 -1.50
CA ASP A 40 -15.71 17.74 -2.39
C ASP A 40 -14.37 17.69 -3.13
N ALA A 41 -14.41 17.57 -4.46
CA ALA A 41 -13.24 17.53 -5.31
C ALA A 41 -12.44 18.85 -5.30
N ASN A 42 -13.03 19.97 -4.89
CA ASN A 42 -12.37 21.26 -4.81
C ASN A 42 -11.59 21.47 -3.51
N ASP A 43 -11.90 20.69 -2.46
CA ASP A 43 -11.24 20.74 -1.18
C ASP A 43 -9.73 20.42 -1.32
N ALA A 44 -8.90 21.25 -0.69
CA ALA A 44 -7.45 21.13 -0.76
C ALA A 44 -6.92 19.81 -0.17
N LYS A 45 -7.56 19.27 0.88
CA LYS A 45 -7.23 17.97 1.47
C LYS A 45 -7.57 16.84 0.50
N VAL A 46 -8.72 16.91 -0.17
CA VAL A 46 -9.12 15.89 -1.16
C VAL A 46 -8.18 15.87 -2.35
N LYS A 47 -7.77 17.05 -2.85
CA LYS A 47 -6.74 17.17 -3.90
C LYS A 47 -5.39 16.60 -3.44
N GLY A 48 -4.95 16.96 -2.24
CA GLY A 48 -3.71 16.46 -1.66
C GLY A 48 -3.71 14.94 -1.44
N ALA A 49 -4.84 14.38 -1.00
CA ALA A 49 -5.01 12.94 -0.85
C ALA A 49 -4.98 12.21 -2.19
N ARG A 50 -5.66 12.73 -3.22
CA ARG A 50 -5.60 12.17 -4.58
C ARG A 50 -4.17 12.12 -5.12
N ALA A 51 -3.41 13.21 -4.97
CA ALA A 51 -2.01 13.25 -5.37
C ALA A 51 -1.15 12.20 -4.65
N LYS A 52 -1.37 11.98 -3.34
CA LYS A 52 -0.70 10.91 -2.59
C LYS A 52 -1.08 9.52 -3.12
N LEU A 53 -2.35 9.28 -3.46
CA LEU A 53 -2.79 7.99 -4.01
C LEU A 53 -2.19 7.74 -5.40
N ASP A 54 -2.04 8.78 -6.23
CA ASP A 54 -1.34 8.68 -7.52
C ASP A 54 0.15 8.37 -7.33
N GLN A 55 0.81 9.00 -6.36
CA GLN A 55 2.18 8.69 -5.97
C GLN A 55 2.32 7.26 -5.44
N ALA A 56 1.38 6.81 -4.60
CA ALA A 56 1.35 5.44 -4.09
C ALA A 56 1.21 4.42 -5.22
N GLU A 57 0.38 4.70 -6.23
CA GLU A 57 0.26 3.85 -7.41
C GLU A 57 1.55 3.82 -8.23
N ALA A 58 2.22 4.95 -8.40
CA ALA A 58 3.52 5.00 -9.08
C ALA A 58 4.59 4.20 -8.32
N LEU A 59 4.61 4.27 -6.98
CA LEU A 59 5.51 3.48 -6.14
C LEU A 59 5.21 1.99 -6.24
N HIS A 60 3.93 1.61 -6.28
CA HIS A 60 3.52 0.22 -6.50
C HIS A 60 4.03 -0.31 -7.85
N LYS A 61 3.85 0.45 -8.94
CA LYS A 61 4.34 0.10 -10.28
C LYS A 61 5.87 -0.03 -10.33
N GLN A 62 6.59 0.65 -9.46
CA GLN A 62 8.04 0.55 -9.30
C GLN A 62 8.50 -0.62 -8.40
N GLY A 63 7.57 -1.41 -7.84
CA GLY A 63 7.89 -2.47 -6.86
C GLY A 63 8.27 -1.95 -5.47
N LYS A 64 8.16 -0.64 -5.22
CA LYS A 64 8.44 0.00 -3.93
C LYS A 64 7.22 -0.13 -3.01
N HIS A 65 6.88 -1.36 -2.65
CA HIS A 65 5.63 -1.64 -1.95
C HIS A 65 5.55 -0.93 -0.60
N ALA A 66 6.61 -0.97 0.22
CA ALA A 66 6.65 -0.31 1.52
C ALA A 66 6.32 1.19 1.43
N ASP A 67 6.94 1.89 0.48
CA ASP A 67 6.69 3.31 0.24
C ASP A 67 5.27 3.54 -0.30
N SER A 68 4.75 2.64 -1.14
CA SER A 68 3.39 2.70 -1.69
C SER A 68 2.34 2.63 -0.58
N VAL A 69 2.45 1.65 0.34
CA VAL A 69 1.53 1.51 1.48
C VAL A 69 1.60 2.72 2.40
N LYS A 70 2.82 3.18 2.75
CA LYS A 70 3.00 4.39 3.57
C LYS A 70 2.30 5.58 2.93
N THR A 71 2.57 5.84 1.66
CA THR A 71 2.01 6.99 0.92
C THR A 71 0.49 6.88 0.77
N ALA A 72 -0.05 5.67 0.53
CA ALA A 72 -1.49 5.45 0.46
C ALA A 72 -2.17 5.72 1.82
N ASN A 73 -1.55 5.28 2.92
CA ASN A 73 -2.06 5.53 4.27
C ASN A 73 -2.05 7.03 4.65
N GLU A 74 -1.05 7.79 4.22
CA GLU A 74 -1.04 9.26 4.38
C GLU A 74 -2.18 9.92 3.56
N GLY A 75 -2.50 9.37 2.38
CA GLY A 75 -3.66 9.81 1.59
C GLY A 75 -5.00 9.52 2.29
N LEU A 76 -5.14 8.32 2.86
CA LEU A 76 -6.31 7.91 3.65
C LEU A 76 -6.49 8.78 4.91
N GLU A 77 -5.41 9.08 5.62
CA GLU A 77 -5.42 9.97 6.78
C GLU A 77 -5.90 11.37 6.43
N ALA A 78 -5.43 11.94 5.31
CA ALA A 78 -5.87 13.25 4.84
C ALA A 78 -7.39 13.29 4.55
N LEU A 79 -8.00 12.14 4.22
CA LEU A 79 -9.44 11.97 4.01
C LEU A 79 -10.20 11.57 5.29
N GLY A 80 -9.52 11.42 6.42
CA GLY A 80 -10.12 10.94 7.67
C GLY A 80 -10.56 9.48 7.64
N VAL A 81 -10.00 8.68 6.73
CA VAL A 81 -10.26 7.23 6.63
C VAL A 81 -9.24 6.49 7.50
N THR A 82 -9.72 5.58 8.35
CA THR A 82 -8.87 4.81 9.27
C THR A 82 -7.80 4.03 8.51
N ARG A 83 -6.53 4.17 8.94
CA ARG A 83 -5.38 3.44 8.40
C ARG A 83 -5.56 1.92 8.61
N GLN A 84 -5.06 1.11 7.68
CA GLN A 84 -4.94 -0.35 7.86
C GLN A 84 -3.51 -0.76 8.16
#